data_AF-A0A2V9XEL4-F1
#
_entry.id   AF-A0A2V9XEL4-F1
#
_cell.length_a   1.000
_cell.length_b   1.000
_cell.length_c   1.000
_cell.angle_alpha   90.00
_cell.angle_beta   90.00
_cell.angle_gamma   90.00
#
_symmetry.space_group_name_H-M   'P 1'
#
loop_
_entity.id
_entity.type
_entity.pdbx_description
1 polymer ?
#
loop_
_entity_poly.entity_id
_entity_poly.type
_entity_poly.pdbx_seq_one_letter_code
_entity_poly.pdbx_strand_id
1 'polypeptide(L)'
;MQNLVGIFRTEEDLHSALKKIEQLQERSEQLAVSGSRMFNPGWHLARDLKSMLTVSEAATRSALARRESRGAHSRIDCPNLDAAWGKQNNVISRRGRSMELRQMPVPQMPGDLQSLLADEKGAGA
;
A
#
# COMPACT_ATOMS: atom_id res chain seq x y z
N MET A 1 -0.55 10.73 4.71
CA MET A 1 0.35 9.55 4.73
C MET A 1 1.26 9.57 5.94
N GLN A 2 2.26 10.47 6.02
CA GLN A 2 3.31 10.45 7.06
C GLN A 2 2.82 10.19 8.51
N ASN A 3 1.78 10.90 8.96
CA ASN A 3 1.34 10.84 10.36
C ASN A 3 0.46 9.62 10.68
N LEU A 4 -0.24 9.04 9.70
CA LEU A 4 -1.30 8.04 9.94
C LEU A 4 -1.01 6.68 9.28
N VAL A 5 -0.07 6.65 8.34
CA VAL A 5 0.34 5.45 7.58
C VAL A 5 1.87 5.42 7.55
N GLY A 6 2.49 5.80 8.67
CA GLY A 6 3.94 5.87 8.85
C GLY A 6 4.56 4.50 9.13
N ILE A 7 5.71 4.47 9.82
CA ILE A 7 6.39 3.23 10.22
C ILE A 7 5.48 2.40 11.15
N PHE A 8 4.97 3.03 12.20
CA PHE A 8 4.02 2.44 13.13
C PHE A 8 2.59 2.84 12.76
N ARG A 9 1.68 1.87 12.88
CA ARG A 9 0.29 2.00 12.46
C ARG A 9 -0.63 1.40 13.50
N THR A 10 -1.83 1.95 13.62
CA THR A 10 -2.95 1.40 14.38
C THR A 10 -4.18 1.29 13.47
N GLU A 11 -5.15 0.47 13.85
CA GLU A 11 -6.45 0.41 13.15
C GLU A 11 -7.12 1.79 13.06
N GLU A 12 -7.12 2.55 14.14
CA GLU A 12 -7.71 3.89 14.23
C GLU A 12 -7.05 4.89 13.27
N ASP A 13 -5.72 4.93 13.24
CA ASP A 13 -4.97 5.81 12.34
C ASP A 13 -5.25 5.49 10.87
N LEU A 14 -5.35 4.19 10.54
CA LEU A 14 -5.60 3.73 9.18
C LEU A 14 -7.02 4.08 8.71
N HIS A 15 -8.03 3.93 9.58
CA HIS A 15 -9.38 4.42 9.29
C HIS A 15 -9.41 5.95 9.11
N SER A 16 -8.72 6.68 10.00
CA SER A 16 -8.58 8.13 9.91
C SER A 16 -7.89 8.56 8.62
N ALA A 17 -6.88 7.81 8.17
CA ALA A 17 -6.17 8.06 6.93
C ALA A 17 -7.10 7.89 5.71
N LEU A 18 -7.91 6.83 5.67
CA LEU A 18 -8.88 6.61 4.59
C LEU A 18 -9.86 7.77 4.48
N LYS A 19 -10.43 8.23 5.60
CA LYS A 19 -11.33 9.39 5.63
C LYS A 19 -10.66 10.66 5.10
N LYS A 20 -9.42 10.93 5.49
CA LYS A 20 -8.67 12.10 4.99
C LYS A 20 -8.34 11.98 3.50
N ILE A 21 -8.00 10.78 3.03
CA ILE A 21 -7.72 10.54 1.61
C ILE A 21 -8.99 10.78 0.77
N GLU A 22 -10.14 10.27 1.21
CA GLU A 22 -11.43 10.50 0.56
C GLU A 22 -11.75 12.00 0.42
N GLN A 23 -11.61 12.77 1.51
CA GLN A 23 -11.79 14.23 1.48
C GLN A 23 -10.84 14.92 0.48
N LEU A 24 -9.58 14.45 0.39
CA LEU A 24 -8.62 14.98 -0.58
C LEU A 24 -8.96 14.59 -2.02
N GLN A 25 -9.51 13.38 -2.24
CA GLN A 25 -10.01 12.95 -3.55
C GLN A 25 -11.17 13.83 -4.01
N GLU A 26 -12.14 14.09 -3.14
CA GLU A 26 -13.25 15.01 -3.42
C GLU A 26 -12.75 16.41 -3.80
N ARG A 27 -11.84 16.97 -2.98
CA ARG A 27 -11.22 18.28 -3.27
C ARG A 27 -10.45 18.29 -4.60
N SER A 28 -9.82 17.17 -4.96
CA SER A 28 -9.05 17.08 -6.20
C SER A 28 -9.91 17.18 -7.47
N GLU A 29 -11.22 16.96 -7.37
CA GLU A 29 -12.14 17.14 -8.51
C GLU A 29 -12.36 18.61 -8.87
N GLN A 30 -12.08 19.53 -7.94
CA GLN A 30 -12.18 20.98 -8.15
C GLN A 30 -10.83 21.62 -8.53
N LEU A 31 -9.79 20.81 -8.76
CA LEU A 31 -8.47 21.30 -9.07
C LEU A 31 -8.44 21.95 -10.46
N ALA A 32 -7.90 23.17 -10.54
CA ALA A 32 -7.63 23.88 -11.77
C ALA A 32 -6.16 24.30 -11.84
N VAL A 33 -5.64 24.42 -13.06
CA VAL A 33 -4.28 24.88 -13.33
C VAL A 33 -4.36 26.07 -14.27
N SER A 34 -3.64 27.13 -13.97
CA SER A 34 -3.50 28.32 -14.80
C SER A 34 -2.27 28.24 -15.70
N GLY A 35 -2.18 29.15 -16.67
CA GLY A 35 -1.02 29.30 -17.56
C GLY A 35 -1.20 28.69 -18.94
N SER A 36 -0.10 28.65 -19.69
CA SER A 36 -0.09 28.18 -21.08
C SER A 36 -0.34 26.67 -21.19
N ARG A 37 -0.78 26.24 -22.38
CA ARG A 37 -0.82 24.82 -22.77
C ARG A 37 0.55 24.30 -23.20
N MET A 38 1.50 25.18 -23.51
CA MET A 38 2.87 24.78 -23.79
C MET A 38 3.55 24.40 -22.48
N PHE A 39 4.05 23.17 -22.41
CA PHE A 39 4.80 22.58 -21.29
C PHE A 39 4.47 23.21 -19.92
N ASN A 40 3.38 22.75 -19.30
CA ASN A 40 2.86 23.31 -18.05
C ASN A 40 3.14 22.36 -16.87
N PRO A 41 4.13 22.65 -16.01
CA PRO A 41 4.44 21.80 -14.85
C PRO A 41 3.26 21.63 -13.90
N GLY A 42 2.42 22.66 -13.75
CA GLY A 42 1.22 22.58 -12.92
C GLY A 42 0.22 21.54 -13.43
N TRP A 43 0.12 21.38 -14.75
CA TRP A 43 -0.74 20.35 -15.36
C TRP A 43 -0.25 18.94 -15.06
N HIS A 44 1.07 18.73 -15.12
CA HIS A 44 1.68 17.45 -14.75
C HIS A 44 1.44 17.12 -13.27
N LEU A 45 1.71 18.07 -12.37
CA LEU A 45 1.47 17.90 -10.93
C LEU A 45 0.00 17.64 -10.61
N ALA A 46 -0.92 18.32 -11.28
CA ALA A 46 -2.35 18.09 -11.12
C ALA A 46 -2.77 16.66 -11.51
N ARG A 47 -2.14 16.11 -12.54
CA ARG A 47 -2.37 14.72 -12.95
C ARG A 47 -1.73 13.73 -11.99
N ASP A 48 -0.52 13.99 -11.55
CA ASP A 48 0.21 13.15 -10.60
C ASP A 48 -0.51 13.08 -9.25
N LEU A 49 -1.13 14.16 -8.80
CA LEU A 49 -1.91 14.19 -7.56
C LEU A 49 -3.01 13.12 -7.55
N LYS A 50 -3.72 12.90 -8.67
CA LYS A 50 -4.76 11.88 -8.76
C LYS A 50 -4.17 10.47 -8.62
N SER A 51 -3.01 10.22 -9.22
CA SER A 51 -2.27 8.97 -9.08
C SER A 51 -1.76 8.77 -7.65
N MET A 52 -1.22 9.81 -7.03
CA MET A 52 -0.73 9.76 -5.64
C MET A 52 -1.85 9.45 -4.65
N LEU A 53 -3.03 10.04 -4.81
CA LEU A 53 -4.20 9.75 -3.96
C LEU A 53 -4.69 8.31 -4.15
N THR A 54 -4.63 7.79 -5.38
CA THR A 54 -4.98 6.40 -5.70
C THR A 54 -4.06 5.41 -4.98
N VAL A 55 -2.75 5.60 -5.12
CA VAL A 55 -1.74 4.73 -4.49
C VAL A 55 -1.78 4.85 -2.97
N SER A 56 -2.01 6.07 -2.45
CA SER A 56 -2.16 6.31 -1.02
C SER A 56 -3.34 5.52 -0.43
N GLU A 57 -4.50 5.53 -1.10
CA GLU A 57 -5.66 4.76 -0.67
C GLU A 57 -5.38 3.25 -0.73
N ALA A 58 -4.80 2.77 -1.83
CA ALA A 58 -4.47 1.36 -1.99
C ALA A 58 -3.51 0.84 -0.90
N ALA A 59 -2.44 1.60 -0.61
CA ALA A 59 -1.51 1.27 0.45
C ALA A 59 -2.20 1.25 1.82
N THR A 60 -3.04 2.25 2.12
CA THR A 60 -3.78 2.33 3.38
C THR A 60 -4.75 1.18 3.56
N ARG A 61 -5.52 0.81 2.53
CA ARG A 61 -6.44 -0.34 2.55
C ARG A 61 -5.70 -1.66 2.76
N SER A 62 -4.57 -1.83 2.10
CA SER A 62 -3.72 -3.02 2.28
C SER A 62 -3.20 -3.13 3.72
N ALA A 63 -2.71 -2.02 4.28
CA ALA A 63 -2.23 -1.95 5.66
C ALA A 63 -3.33 -2.18 6.69
N LEU A 64 -4.55 -1.70 6.42
CA LEU A 64 -5.71 -1.90 7.28
C LEU A 64 -6.12 -3.37 7.33
N ALA A 65 -6.20 -4.01 6.16
CA ALA A 65 -6.57 -5.41 6.06
C ALA A 65 -5.54 -6.36 6.68
N ARG A 66 -4.24 -6.06 6.56
CA ARG A 66 -3.17 -6.90 7.11
C ARG A 66 -3.00 -6.69 8.62
N ARG A 67 -3.60 -7.57 9.41
CA ARG A 67 -3.54 -7.57 10.89
C ARG A 67 -2.38 -8.42 11.42
N GLU A 68 -1.16 -8.07 11.05
CA GLU A 68 0.09 -8.59 11.63
C GLU A 68 1.18 -7.52 11.52
N SER A 69 2.39 -7.82 12.01
CA SER A 69 3.58 -7.02 11.74
C SER A 69 4.67 -7.86 11.05
N ARG A 70 5.16 -7.38 9.90
CA ARG A 70 6.18 -8.05 9.08
C ARG A 70 6.96 -7.05 8.23
N GLY A 71 8.29 -7.07 8.35
CA GLY A 71 9.16 -6.16 7.58
C GLY A 71 8.83 -4.68 7.88
N ALA A 72 8.60 -3.88 6.84
CA ALA A 72 8.24 -2.45 6.98
C ALA A 72 6.76 -2.20 7.38
N HIS A 73 5.94 -3.25 7.44
CA HIS A 73 4.57 -3.16 7.92
C HIS A 73 4.53 -3.47 9.42
N SER A 74 4.46 -2.44 10.26
CA SER A 74 4.39 -2.56 11.72
C SER A 74 3.07 -2.01 12.26
N ARG A 75 2.23 -2.92 12.76
CA ARG A 75 0.96 -2.65 13.44
C ARG A 75 1.18 -2.82 14.94
N ILE A 76 1.19 -1.72 15.71
CA ILE A 76 1.47 -1.81 17.15
C ILE A 76 0.32 -2.45 17.94
N ASP A 77 -0.87 -2.46 17.35
CA ASP A 77 -2.06 -3.19 17.78
C ASP A 77 -2.08 -4.66 17.32
N CYS A 78 -1.20 -5.06 16.41
CA CYS A 78 -1.00 -6.44 15.94
C CYS A 78 0.52 -6.74 15.80
N PRO A 79 1.29 -6.78 16.90
CA PRO A 79 2.76 -6.76 16.85
C PRO A 79 3.38 -8.08 16.39
N ASN A 80 2.62 -9.18 16.45
CA ASN A 80 3.13 -10.51 16.15
C ASN A 80 2.93 -10.88 14.67
N LEU A 81 3.76 -11.82 14.21
CA LEU A 81 3.59 -12.49 12.92
C LEU A 81 2.37 -13.41 12.95
N ASP A 82 1.67 -13.49 11.83
CA ASP A 82 0.61 -14.47 11.58
C ASP A 82 1.02 -15.38 10.42
N ALA A 83 0.94 -16.69 10.64
CA ALA A 83 1.30 -17.69 9.64
C ALA A 83 0.42 -17.62 8.37
N ALA A 84 -0.84 -17.18 8.49
CA ALA A 84 -1.75 -17.04 7.36
C ALA A 84 -1.30 -15.89 6.44
N TRP A 85 -0.93 -14.75 7.01
CA TRP A 85 -0.47 -13.57 6.27
C TRP A 85 0.86 -13.80 5.53
N GLY A 86 1.68 -14.74 5.99
CA GLY A 86 2.92 -15.13 5.31
C GLY A 86 2.72 -15.90 4.00
N LYS A 87 1.50 -16.41 3.73
CA LYS A 87 1.19 -17.25 2.55
C LYS A 87 0.40 -16.50 1.48
N GLN A 88 0.11 -15.21 1.69
CA GLN A 88 -0.74 -14.42 0.81
C GLN A 88 -0.25 -12.98 0.62
N ASN A 89 -0.44 -12.49 -0.60
CA ASN A 89 -0.25 -11.09 -1.00
C ASN A 89 -1.59 -10.37 -1.06
N ASN A 90 -1.63 -9.14 -0.56
CA ASN A 90 -2.75 -8.24 -0.80
C ASN A 90 -2.61 -7.62 -2.19
N VAL A 91 -3.66 -7.75 -3.00
CA VAL A 91 -3.77 -7.15 -4.32
C VAL A 91 -4.92 -6.16 -4.28
N ILE A 92 -4.61 -4.87 -4.48
CA ILE A 92 -5.62 -3.82 -4.59
C ILE A 92 -5.80 -3.47 -6.07
N SER A 93 -7.04 -3.53 -6.55
CA SER A 93 -7.41 -3.16 -7.91
C SER A 93 -8.39 -1.99 -7.88
N ARG A 94 -8.14 -0.96 -8.69
CA ARG A 94 -9.09 0.15 -8.85
C ARG A 94 -10.11 -0.18 -9.94
N ARG A 95 -11.40 -0.06 -9.63
CA ARG A 95 -12.53 -0.21 -10.56
C ARG A 95 -13.35 1.09 -10.56
N GLY A 96 -13.03 1.99 -11.49
CA GLY A 96 -13.64 3.33 -11.50
C GLY A 96 -13.23 4.14 -10.26
N ARG A 97 -14.18 4.43 -9.36
CA ARG A 97 -13.89 5.10 -8.07
C ARG A 97 -13.68 4.12 -6.91
N SER A 98 -14.06 2.85 -7.03
CA SER A 98 -13.91 1.89 -5.95
C SER A 98 -12.56 1.18 -5.99
N MET A 99 -12.12 0.75 -4.81
CA MET A 99 -10.96 -0.10 -4.62
C MET A 99 -11.43 -1.48 -4.18
N GLU A 100 -10.97 -2.50 -4.88
CA GLU A 100 -11.24 -3.90 -4.57
C GLU A 100 -9.97 -4.52 -3.98
N LEU A 101 -10.09 -5.14 -2.81
CA LEU A 101 -9.02 -5.91 -2.18
C LEU A 101 -9.25 -7.40 -2.44
N ARG A 102 -8.20 -8.10 -2.90
CA ARG A 102 -8.15 -9.56 -2.97
C ARG A 102 -6.86 -10.06 -2.34
N GLN A 103 -6.94 -11.17 -1.62
CA GLN A 103 -5.75 -11.92 -1.22
C GLN A 103 -5.44 -12.97 -2.29
N MET A 104 -4.20 -13.02 -2.72
CA MET A 104 -3.70 -14.03 -3.65
C MET A 104 -2.58 -14.84 -2.99
N PRO A 105 -2.48 -16.15 -3.22
CA PRO A 105 -1.39 -16.95 -2.65
C PRO A 105 -0.04 -16.43 -3.13
N VAL A 106 0.96 -16.50 -2.26
CA VAL A 106 2.36 -16.21 -2.65
C VAL A 106 2.81 -17.28 -3.65
N PRO A 107 3.34 -16.90 -4.82
CA PRO A 107 3.88 -17.86 -5.77
C PRO A 107 4.96 -18.73 -5.10
N GLN A 108 4.92 -20.04 -5.34
CA GLN A 108 5.96 -20.91 -4.83
C GLN A 108 7.28 -20.59 -5.53
N MET A 109 8.35 -20.57 -4.74
CA MET A 109 9.69 -20.41 -5.26
C MET A 109 10.00 -21.57 -6.23
N PRO A 110 10.57 -21.30 -7.42
CA PRO A 110 11.09 -22.35 -8.30
C PRO A 110 12.05 -23.30 -7.57
N GLY A 111 12.01 -24.59 -7.91
CA GLY A 111 12.73 -25.63 -7.16
C GLY A 111 14.25 -25.49 -7.20
N ASP A 112 14.80 -25.01 -8.32
CA ASP A 112 16.21 -24.68 -8.49
C ASP A 112 16.68 -23.59 -7.51
N LEU A 113 15.87 -22.54 -7.32
CA LEU A 113 16.15 -21.49 -6.34
C LEU A 113 16.00 -21.98 -4.89
N GLN A 114 15.05 -22.90 -4.64
CA GLN A 114 14.91 -23.51 -3.32
C GLN A 114 16.16 -24.31 -2.95
N SER A 115 16.74 -25.07 -3.88
CA SER A 115 17.98 -25.82 -3.65
C SER A 115 19.15 -24.91 -3.28
N LEU A 116 19.34 -23.81 -4.02
CA LEU A 116 20.41 -22.85 -3.74
C LEU A 116 20.32 -22.23 -2.33
N LEU A 117 19.11 -21.95 -1.86
CA LEU A 117 18.89 -21.38 -0.52
C LEU A 117 18.86 -22.43 0.59
N ALA A 118 18.59 -23.69 0.26
CA ALA A 118 18.70 -24.81 1.21
C ALA A 118 20.17 -25.08 1.56
N ASP A 119 21.06 -24.93 0.58
CA ASP A 119 22.51 -25.13 0.76
C ASP A 119 23.14 -24.07 1.70
N GLU A 120 22.65 -22.83 1.69
CA GLU A 120 23.15 -21.76 2.59
C GLU A 120 22.69 -21.91 4.05
N LYS A 121 21.54 -22.54 4.31
CA LYS A 121 21.05 -22.75 5.69
C LYS A 121 21.90 -23.74 6.50
N GLY A 122 22.84 -24.44 5.87
CA GLY A 122 23.81 -25.32 6.52
C GLY A 122 25.10 -24.64 7.02
N ALA A 123 25.35 -23.37 6.69
CA ALA A 123 26.62 -22.69 6.98
C ALA A 123 26.57 -21.62 8.10
N GLY A 124 25.42 -21.47 8.76
CA GLY A 124 25.18 -20.42 9.76
C GLY A 124 24.43 -20.87 11.01
N ALA A 125 24.77 -22.06 11.53
CA ALA A 125 24.36 -22.54 12.85
C ALA A 125 25.59 -22.71 13.77
#